data_AF-F4W9H9-F1
#
_entry.id   AF-F4W9H9-F1
#
_cell.length_a   1.000
_cell.length_b   1.000
_cell.length_c   1.000
_cell.angle_alpha   90.00
_cell.angle_beta   90.00
_cell.angle_gamma   90.00
#
_symmetry.space_group_name_H-M   'P 1'
#
loop_
_entity.id
_entity.type
_entity.pdbx_description
1 polymer ?
#
loop_
_entity_poly.entity_id
_entity_poly.type
_entity_poly.pdbx_seq_one_letter_code
_entity_poly.pdbx_strand_id
1 'polypeptide(L)'
;MEEGANSTLSIAKVGPSDSGNYTCQLTTMPDQPATIHVHVLNGESLAELHHSGARLVRADATSSSLFFLAAVLARSGQVLR
;
A
#
# COMPACT_ATOMS: atom_id res chain seq x y z
N MET A 1 17.04 9.21 31.83
CA MET A 1 16.83 10.24 30.79
C MET A 1 17.98 11.20 30.93
N GLU A 2 18.91 11.20 29.99
CA GLU A 2 20.01 12.16 30.04
C GLU A 2 19.50 13.55 29.69
N GLU A 3 19.88 14.53 30.50
CA GLU A 3 19.59 15.95 30.33
C GLU A 3 20.48 16.49 29.19
N GLY A 4 20.06 16.21 27.96
CA GLY A 4 20.72 16.68 26.74
C GLY A 4 20.13 18.01 26.23
N ALA A 5 20.91 18.76 25.46
CA ALA A 5 20.41 19.94 24.74
C ALA A 5 19.50 19.50 23.58
N ASN A 6 18.31 20.10 23.46
CA ASN A 6 17.37 19.86 22.36
C ASN A 6 17.34 21.06 21.41
N SER A 7 17.39 20.80 20.10
CA SER A 7 17.30 21.79 19.03
C SER A 7 16.30 21.32 17.98
N THR A 8 15.34 22.18 17.63
CA THR A 8 14.30 21.89 16.64
C THR A 8 14.43 22.84 15.45
N LEU A 9 14.55 22.29 14.24
CA LEU A 9 14.52 23.03 12.97
C LEU A 9 13.18 22.80 12.28
N SER A 10 12.49 23.89 11.92
CA SER A 10 11.24 23.85 11.15
C SER A 10 11.42 24.60 9.83
N ILE A 11 11.09 23.93 8.72
CA ILE A 11 11.22 24.46 7.36
C ILE A 11 9.85 24.40 6.70
N ALA A 12 9.36 25.56 6.26
CA ALA A 12 8.08 25.64 5.56
C ALA A 12 8.26 25.39 4.06
N LYS A 13 7.23 24.83 3.42
CA LYS A 13 7.17 24.63 1.95
C LYS A 13 8.39 23.85 1.41
N VAL A 14 8.70 22.71 2.04
CA VAL A 14 9.80 21.85 1.59
C VAL A 14 9.57 21.34 0.16
N GLY A 15 10.63 21.29 -0.63
CA GLY A 15 10.68 20.70 -1.95
C GLY A 15 11.85 19.72 -2.12
N PRO A 16 11.94 19.02 -3.26
CA PRO A 16 12.99 18.02 -3.49
C PRO A 16 14.42 18.55 -3.32
N SER A 17 14.65 19.85 -3.61
CA SER A 17 15.93 20.53 -3.44
C SER A 17 16.38 20.67 -1.98
N ASP A 18 15.46 20.51 -1.04
CA ASP A 18 15.78 20.54 0.40
C ASP A 18 16.29 19.18 0.90
N SER A 19 16.34 18.17 0.04
CA SER A 19 16.97 16.87 0.37
C SER A 19 18.47 17.03 0.58
N GLY A 20 19.02 16.35 1.58
CA GLY A 20 20.45 16.41 1.85
C GLY A 20 20.81 16.02 3.27
N ASN A 21 22.04 16.35 3.66
CA ASN A 21 22.55 16.10 4.99
C ASN A 21 22.28 17.30 5.89
N TYR A 22 21.53 17.06 6.96
CA TYR A 22 21.21 18.04 7.98
C TYR A 22 22.09 17.75 9.19
N THR A 23 22.94 18.72 9.54
CA THR A 23 23.88 18.59 10.65
C THR A 23 23.51 19.56 11.76
N CYS A 24 23.25 19.02 12.95
CA CYS A 24 23.15 19.78 14.18
C CYS A 24 24.52 19.86 14.84
N GLN A 25 24.96 21.08 15.16
CA GLN A 25 26.26 21.33 15.78
C GLN A 25 26.10 22.30 16.94
N LEU A 26 26.56 21.88 18.11
CA LEU A 26 26.58 22.72 19.31
C LEU A 26 27.83 23.58 19.30
N THR A 27 27.68 24.87 19.57
CA THR A 27 28.82 25.81 19.67
C THR A 27 29.79 25.45 20.80
N THR A 28 29.27 24.81 21.86
CA THR A 28 30.06 24.35 23.02
C THR A 28 30.79 23.03 22.78
N MET A 29 30.40 22.25 21.76
CA MET A 29 30.98 20.95 21.42
C MET A 29 31.05 20.79 19.89
N PRO A 30 31.92 21.55 19.20
CA PRO A 30 32.02 21.51 17.75
C PRO A 30 32.49 20.16 17.22
N ASP A 31 33.26 19.39 17.98
CA ASP A 31 33.81 18.11 17.50
C ASP A 31 32.79 16.95 17.53
N GLN A 32 31.54 17.19 17.97
CA GLN A 32 30.49 16.19 18.11
C GLN A 32 29.21 16.57 17.34
N PRO A 33 29.25 16.69 16.00
CA PRO A 33 28.07 16.98 15.20
C PRO A 33 27.14 15.75 15.09
N ALA A 34 25.83 16.00 15.14
CA ALA A 34 24.82 14.99 14.84
C ALA A 34 24.29 15.22 13.41
N THR A 35 24.50 14.27 12.50
CA THR A 35 24.07 14.38 11.09
C THR A 35 23.03 13.33 10.75
N ILE A 36 21.97 13.77 10.05
CA ILE A 36 20.94 12.90 9.47
C ILE A 36 20.80 13.19 7.97
N HIS A 37 20.38 12.20 7.19
CA HIS A 37 20.03 12.39 5.80
C HIS A 37 18.52 12.55 5.67
N VAL A 38 18.08 13.65 5.04
CA VAL A 38 16.67 13.94 4.77
C VAL A 38 16.41 13.74 3.28
N HIS A 39 15.40 12.93 2.97
CA HIS A 39 14.90 12.74 1.61
C HIS A 39 13.50 13.33 1.49
N VAL A 40 13.33 14.35 0.64
CA VAL A 40 12.05 14.99 0.39
C VAL A 40 11.45 14.43 -0.89
N LEU A 41 10.29 13.79 -0.75
CA LEU A 41 9.55 13.23 -1.87
C LEU A 41 8.75 14.33 -2.56
N ASN A 42 8.70 14.27 -3.90
CA ASN A 42 7.65 14.99 -4.63
C ASN A 42 6.31 14.33 -4.26
N GLY A 43 5.23 15.10 -4.16
CA GLY A 43 3.91 14.61 -3.74
C GLY A 43 3.24 13.64 -4.73
N GLU A 44 3.95 12.61 -5.20
CA GLU A 44 3.38 11.54 -5.98
C GLU A 44 2.31 10.86 -5.12
N SER A 45 1.06 11.14 -5.49
CA SER A 45 -0.09 10.57 -4.82
C SER A 45 -0.11 9.07 -5.11
N LEU A 46 0.17 8.25 -4.10
CA LEU A 46 -0.02 6.79 -4.17
C LEU A 46 -1.51 6.37 -4.32
N ALA A 47 -2.43 7.33 -4.53
CA ALA A 47 -3.86 7.08 -4.71
C ALA A 47 -4.21 6.33 -6.00
N GLU A 48 -3.28 6.17 -6.93
CA GLU A 48 -3.52 5.49 -8.22
C GLU A 48 -3.44 3.95 -8.12
N LEU A 49 -2.90 3.39 -7.03
CA LEU A 49 -2.73 1.93 -6.89
C LEU A 49 -4.03 1.15 -6.62
N HIS A 50 -5.17 1.83 -6.44
CA HIS A 50 -6.47 1.19 -6.12
C HIS A 50 -7.50 1.22 -7.26
N HIS A 51 -7.06 1.18 -8.52
CA HIS A 51 -7.97 0.88 -9.64
C HIS A 51 -7.73 -0.55 -10.15
N SER A 52 -7.71 -1.54 -9.25
CA SER A 52 -7.87 -2.94 -9.67
C SER A 52 -9.35 -3.16 -10.04
N GLY A 53 -9.67 -2.84 -11.29
CA GLY A 53 -10.90 -3.26 -11.96
C GLY A 53 -10.95 -4.79 -12.00
N ALA A 54 -11.44 -5.41 -10.92
CA ALA A 54 -11.88 -6.79 -10.94
C ALA A 54 -13.22 -6.82 -11.70
N ARG A 55 -13.11 -6.94 -13.02
CA ARG A 55 -14.18 -7.37 -13.92
C ARG A 55 -14.86 -8.57 -13.26
N LEU A 56 -16.09 -8.39 -12.79
CA LEU A 56 -16.99 -9.48 -12.42
C LEU A 56 -17.15 -10.34 -13.67
N VAL A 57 -16.31 -11.35 -13.83
CA VAL A 57 -16.60 -12.48 -14.69
C VAL A 57 -17.83 -13.11 -14.07
N ARG A 58 -19.01 -12.87 -14.66
CA ARG A 58 -20.17 -13.73 -14.44
C ARG A 58 -19.69 -15.13 -14.76
N ALA A 59 -19.46 -15.92 -13.72
CA ALA A 59 -19.35 -17.36 -13.84
C ALA A 59 -20.75 -17.91 -14.13
N ASP A 60 -21.26 -17.67 -15.33
CA ASP A 60 -22.37 -18.41 -15.90
C ASP A 60 -21.83 -19.80 -16.30
N ALA A 61 -21.49 -20.61 -15.29
CA ALA A 61 -20.95 -21.96 -15.48
C ALA A 61 -21.60 -23.00 -14.57
N THR A 62 -22.73 -22.68 -13.93
CA THR A 62 -23.46 -23.65 -13.08
C THR A 62 -24.73 -24.21 -13.74
N SER A 63 -25.19 -23.60 -14.85
CA SER A 63 -26.44 -24.00 -15.51
C SER A 63 -26.33 -25.39 -16.15
N SER A 64 -25.28 -25.66 -16.94
CA SER A 64 -25.21 -26.89 -17.73
C SER A 64 -25.13 -28.16 -16.86
N SER A 65 -24.35 -28.16 -15.79
CA SER A 65 -24.18 -29.35 -14.92
C SER A 65 -25.45 -29.70 -14.14
N LEU A 66 -26.24 -28.70 -13.73
CA LEU A 66 -27.53 -28.92 -13.06
C LEU A 66 -28.58 -29.49 -14.03
N PHE A 67 -28.61 -29.01 -15.28
CA PHE A 67 -29.47 -29.56 -16.33
C PHE A 67 -29.14 -31.02 -16.65
N PHE A 68 -27.85 -31.37 -16.77
CA PHE A 68 -27.44 -32.75 -17.03
C PHE A 68 -27.80 -33.69 -15.87
N LEU A 69 -27.58 -33.29 -14.61
CA LEU A 69 -27.93 -34.11 -13.45
C LEU A 69 -29.44 -34.33 -13.35
N ALA A 70 -30.24 -33.28 -13.57
CA ALA A 70 -31.70 -33.37 -13.59
C ALA A 70 -32.21 -34.31 -14.71
N ALA A 71 -31.61 -34.23 -15.90
CA ALA A 71 -31.94 -35.12 -17.01
C ALA A 71 -31.59 -36.59 -16.72
N VAL A 72 -30.45 -36.86 -16.07
CA VAL A 72 -30.05 -38.21 -15.68
C VAL A 72 -30.99 -38.79 -14.63
N LEU A 73 -31.34 -38.02 -13.59
CA LEU A 73 -32.29 -38.44 -12.55
C LEU A 73 -33.71 -38.68 -13.11
N ALA A 74 -34.17 -37.85 -14.05
CA ALA A 74 -35.46 -38.03 -14.70
C ALA A 74 -35.50 -39.31 -15.54
N ARG A 75 -34.38 -39.68 -16.20
CA ARG A 75 -34.29 -40.91 -17.00
C ARG A 75 -34.17 -42.16 -16.12
N SER A 76 -33.42 -42.11 -15.02
CA SER A 76 -33.33 -43.24 -14.09
C SER A 76 -34.63 -43.47 -13.31
N GLY A 77 -35.41 -42.43 -13.03
CA GLY A 77 -36.75 -42.55 -12.45
C GLY A 77 -37.79 -43.19 -13.36
N GLN A 78 -37.59 -43.18 -14.68
CA GLN A 78 -38.46 -43.88 -15.64
C GLN A 78 -38.06 -45.35 -15.87
N VAL A 79 -36.87 -45.75 -15.43
CA VAL A 79 -36.37 -47.15 -15.53
C VAL A 79 -36.79 -47.98 -14.30
N LEU A 80 -37.18 -47.34 -13.20
CA LEU A 80 -37.67 -48.01 -11.97
C LEU A 80 -39.21 -48.05 -11.89
N ARG A 81 -39.91 -47.97 -13.02
CA ARG A 81 -41.35 -48.18 -13.13
C ARG A 81 -41.64 -49.25 -14.18
#